data_AF-A0A2W1BSN8-F1
#
_entry.id   AF-A0A2W1BSN8-F1
#
_cell.length_a   1.000
_cell.length_b   1.000
_cell.length_c   1.000
_cell.angle_alpha   90.00
_cell.angle_beta   90.00
_cell.angle_gamma   90.00
#
_symmetry.space_group_name_H-M   'P 1'
#
loop_
_entity.id
_entity.type
_entity.pdbx_description
1 polymer ?
#
loop_
_entity_poly.entity_id
_entity_poly.type
_entity_poly.pdbx_seq_one_letter_code
_entity_poly.pdbx_strand_id
1 'polypeptide(L)'
;MVIMSYSWELLVLSKLKWDVAGVTAHDFLPLLLSRLPLRGLVNTEMVHRHAQTFISLAARDYEFTLYSASTLASCSIAAALRGLGLDGHLARLHELTRIDLDCLQTCLEQIEEMVQTMIEERSTVPNGQPREAAGWTPPPTQDKAHSNAATPTDVRDVHF
;
A
#
# COMPACT_ATOMS: atom_id res chain seq x y z
N MET A 1 12.57 21.36 -12.30
CA MET A 1 12.00 20.39 -11.34
C MET A 1 12.80 19.07 -11.29
N VAL A 2 13.26 18.53 -12.42
CA VAL A 2 14.03 17.26 -12.50
C VAL A 2 15.40 17.29 -11.80
N ILE A 3 16.09 18.44 -11.74
CA ILE A 3 17.40 18.54 -11.07
C ILE A 3 17.28 18.40 -9.54
N MET A 4 16.12 18.74 -8.97
CA MET A 4 15.93 18.72 -7.52
C MET A 4 15.73 17.29 -6.98
N SER A 5 15.14 16.38 -7.75
CA SER A 5 14.97 14.98 -7.32
C SER A 5 16.31 14.24 -7.25
N TYR A 6 17.22 14.51 -8.19
CA TYR A 6 18.52 13.83 -8.26
C TYR A 6 19.44 14.19 -7.08
N SER A 7 19.43 15.45 -6.64
CA SER A 7 20.21 15.88 -5.46
C SER A 7 19.73 15.18 -4.18
N TRP A 8 18.43 15.00 -4.01
CA TRP A 8 17.86 14.30 -2.86
C TRP A 8 18.14 12.80 -2.90
N GLU A 9 18.03 12.18 -4.07
CA GLU A 9 18.36 10.76 -4.27
C GLU A 9 19.82 10.46 -3.87
N LEU A 10 20.77 11.24 -4.42
CA LEU A 10 22.19 11.10 -4.07
C LEU A 10 22.46 11.37 -2.60
N LEU A 11 21.80 12.37 -2.00
CA LEU A 11 21.93 12.66 -0.58
C LEU A 11 21.48 11.47 0.26
N VAL A 12 20.30 10.88 -0.01
CA VAL A 12 19.79 9.72 0.72
C VAL A 12 20.71 8.51 0.56
N LEU A 13 21.10 8.18 -0.66
CA LEU A 13 22.03 7.06 -0.93
C LEU A 13 23.37 7.25 -0.21
N SER A 14 23.89 8.49 -0.19
CA SER A 14 25.13 8.79 0.53
C SER A 14 24.99 8.59 2.04
N LYS A 15 23.83 8.94 2.64
CA LYS A 15 23.56 8.74 4.07
C LYS A 15 23.37 7.28 4.43
N LEU A 16 22.75 6.50 3.55
CA LEU A 16 22.60 5.05 3.68
C LEU A 16 23.89 4.27 3.35
N LYS A 17 24.98 4.95 2.94
CA LYS A 17 26.23 4.32 2.47
C LYS A 17 25.99 3.32 1.33
N TRP A 18 25.01 3.61 0.46
CA TRP A 18 24.55 2.73 -0.62
C TRP A 18 23.93 1.40 -0.17
N ASP A 19 23.68 1.21 1.13
CA ASP A 19 22.97 0.04 1.65
C ASP A 19 21.46 0.25 1.55
N VAL A 20 20.91 -0.10 0.38
CA VAL A 20 19.47 -0.03 0.08
C VAL A 20 18.80 -1.41 0.13
N ALA A 21 19.58 -2.47 0.35
CA ALA A 21 19.11 -3.86 0.35
C ALA A 21 18.59 -4.30 1.73
N GLY A 22 17.90 -3.40 2.43
CA GLY A 22 17.32 -3.66 3.74
C GLY A 22 16.23 -4.73 3.65
N VAL A 23 16.25 -5.67 4.59
CA VAL A 23 15.22 -6.71 4.69
C VAL A 23 13.89 -6.08 5.12
N THR A 24 12.82 -6.39 4.40
CA THR A 24 11.47 -5.91 4.65
C THR A 24 10.58 -7.01 5.22
N ALA A 25 9.46 -6.64 5.84
CA ALA A 25 8.48 -7.63 6.32
C ALA A 25 7.91 -8.50 5.19
N HIS A 26 7.84 -7.97 3.97
CA HIS A 26 7.37 -8.70 2.79
C HIS A 26 8.24 -9.93 2.48
N ASP A 27 9.56 -9.83 2.70
CA ASP A 27 10.50 -10.91 2.40
C ASP A 27 10.27 -12.16 3.27
N PHE A 28 9.66 -11.98 4.44
CA PHE A 28 9.36 -13.08 5.37
C PHE A 28 8.03 -13.79 5.05
N LEU A 29 7.11 -13.16 4.31
CA LEU A 29 5.78 -13.73 4.05
C LEU A 29 5.82 -15.13 3.39
N PRO A 30 6.50 -15.33 2.24
CA PRO A 30 6.52 -16.65 1.60
C PRO A 30 7.20 -17.71 2.49
N LEU A 31 8.25 -17.32 3.22
CA LEU A 31 8.95 -18.21 4.14
C LEU A 31 8.04 -18.67 5.28
N LEU A 32 7.38 -17.74 5.97
CA LEU A 32 6.51 -18.06 7.11
C LEU A 32 5.28 -18.86 6.67
N LEU A 33 4.61 -18.47 5.59
CA LEU A 33 3.44 -19.19 5.07
C LEU A 33 3.78 -20.63 4.66
N SER A 34 4.97 -20.87 4.09
CA SER A 34 5.40 -22.22 3.71
C SER A 34 5.62 -23.16 4.91
N ARG A 35 5.86 -22.60 6.10
CA ARG A 35 6.16 -23.34 7.34
C ARG A 35 4.93 -23.59 8.21
N LEU A 36 3.81 -22.94 7.90
CA LEU A 36 2.55 -23.12 8.60
C LEU A 36 1.72 -24.26 7.96
N PRO A 37 1.03 -25.08 8.77
CA PRO A 37 0.19 -26.17 8.28
C PRO A 37 -1.16 -25.66 7.73
N LEU A 38 -1.14 -24.74 6.76
CA LEU A 38 -2.34 -24.10 6.20
C LEU A 38 -2.97 -24.86 5.03
N ARG A 39 -2.32 -25.94 4.55
CA ARG A 39 -2.75 -26.70 3.37
C ARG A 39 -4.14 -27.30 3.59
N GLY A 40 -5.08 -26.93 2.71
CA GLY A 40 -6.46 -27.40 2.75
C GLY A 40 -7.36 -26.69 3.75
N LEU A 41 -6.82 -25.78 4.57
CA LEU A 41 -7.58 -25.05 5.58
C LEU A 41 -8.01 -23.67 5.08
N VAL A 42 -7.15 -22.99 4.31
CA VAL A 42 -7.40 -21.65 3.77
C VAL A 42 -6.66 -21.43 2.46
N ASN A 43 -7.12 -20.46 1.67
CA ASN A 43 -6.38 -20.00 0.50
C ASN A 43 -5.15 -19.19 0.95
N THR A 44 -3.96 -19.78 0.87
CA THR A 44 -2.69 -19.16 1.24
C THR A 44 -2.39 -17.86 0.47
N GLU A 45 -2.88 -17.74 -0.77
CA GLU A 45 -2.74 -16.52 -1.58
C GLU A 45 -3.59 -15.36 -1.04
N MET A 46 -4.75 -15.68 -0.47
CA MET A 46 -5.58 -14.69 0.21
C MET A 46 -4.90 -14.18 1.49
N VAL A 47 -4.36 -15.10 2.31
CA VAL A 47 -3.60 -14.77 3.52
C VAL A 47 -2.39 -13.90 3.17
N HIS A 48 -1.65 -14.25 2.11
CA HIS A 48 -0.52 -13.46 1.63
C HIS A 48 -0.95 -12.03 1.28
N ARG A 49 -2.01 -11.85 0.48
CA ARG A 49 -2.52 -10.52 0.12
C ARG A 49 -3.00 -9.70 1.31
N HIS A 50 -3.66 -10.32 2.28
CA HIS A 50 -4.07 -9.64 3.52
C HIS A 50 -2.85 -9.19 4.33
N ALA A 51 -1.86 -10.06 4.50
CA ALA A 51 -0.62 -9.71 5.20
C ALA A 51 0.13 -8.57 4.50
N GLN A 52 0.25 -8.58 3.16
CA GLN A 52 0.83 -7.46 2.40
C GLN A 52 0.08 -6.14 2.62
N THR A 53 -1.25 -6.21 2.67
CA THR A 53 -2.08 -5.04 2.96
C THR A 53 -1.78 -4.51 4.36
N PHE A 54 -1.73 -5.38 5.37
CA PHE A 54 -1.45 -4.97 6.75
C PHE A 54 -0.05 -4.38 6.92
N ILE A 55 0.97 -4.95 6.29
CA ILE A 55 2.33 -4.36 6.26
C ILE A 55 2.31 -2.97 5.63
N SER A 56 1.57 -2.81 4.53
CA SER A 56 1.45 -1.50 3.84
C SER A 56 0.71 -0.47 4.70
N LEU A 57 -0.32 -0.90 5.45
CA LEU A 57 -1.03 -0.04 6.38
C LEU A 57 -0.12 0.38 7.54
N ALA A 58 0.64 -0.57 8.09
CA ALA A 58 1.58 -0.38 9.19
C ALA A 58 2.73 0.57 8.83
N ALA A 59 3.19 0.55 7.58
CA ALA A 59 4.24 1.45 7.09
C ALA A 59 3.88 2.96 7.17
N ARG A 60 2.61 3.30 7.43
CA ARG A 60 2.16 4.69 7.60
C ARG A 60 2.28 5.19 9.04
N ASP A 61 2.42 4.28 10.01
CA ASP A 61 2.46 4.61 11.42
C ASP A 61 3.86 4.33 11.99
N TYR A 62 4.38 5.32 12.72
CA TYR A 62 5.76 5.29 13.20
C TYR A 62 5.97 4.23 14.29
N GLU A 63 4.92 3.85 15.04
CA GLU A 63 4.99 2.82 16.07
C GLU A 63 5.50 1.50 15.49
N PHE A 64 5.10 1.16 14.26
CA PHE A 64 5.53 -0.07 13.61
C PHE A 64 6.99 -0.06 13.14
N THR A 65 7.65 1.10 13.11
CA THR A 65 9.09 1.19 12.79
C THR A 65 9.98 0.63 13.89
N LEU A 66 9.44 0.46 15.10
CA LEU A 66 10.12 -0.12 16.25
C LEU A 66 10.15 -1.66 16.20
N TYR A 67 9.26 -2.27 15.41
CA TYR A 67 9.23 -3.72 15.24
C TYR A 67 10.20 -4.18 14.15
N SER A 68 10.79 -5.35 14.37
CA SER A 68 11.57 -6.01 13.33
C SER A 68 10.67 -6.41 12.15
N ALA A 69 11.25 -6.49 10.96
CA ALA A 69 10.56 -6.99 9.76
C ALA A 69 9.93 -8.38 9.98
N SER A 70 10.59 -9.27 10.73
CA SER A 70 10.09 -10.61 11.04
C SER A 70 8.89 -10.61 12.00
N THR A 71 8.87 -9.69 12.97
CA THR A 71 7.75 -9.48 13.90
C THR A 71 6.53 -9.00 13.14
N LEU A 72 6.70 -7.94 12.34
CA LEU A 72 5.61 -7.33 11.59
C LEU A 72 5.00 -8.32 10.58
N ALA A 73 5.84 -9.12 9.90
CA ALA A 73 5.38 -10.17 9.00
C ALA A 73 4.59 -11.26 9.73
N SER A 74 5.09 -11.72 10.88
CA SER A 74 4.44 -12.75 11.69
C SER A 74 3.08 -12.29 12.19
N CYS A 75 3.00 -11.09 12.78
CA CYS A 75 1.75 -10.53 13.28
C CYS A 75 0.77 -10.23 12.14
N SER A 76 1.24 -9.78 10.98
CA SER A 76 0.38 -9.57 9.80
C SER A 76 -0.23 -10.88 9.28
N ILE A 77 0.54 -11.98 9.27
CA ILE A 77 0.01 -13.31 8.93
C ILE A 77 -0.98 -13.78 9.99
N ALA A 78 -0.64 -13.61 11.28
CA ALA A 78 -1.53 -13.99 12.37
C ALA A 78 -2.86 -13.24 12.28
N ALA A 79 -2.85 -11.91 12.14
CA ALA A 79 -4.04 -11.09 11.97
C ALA A 79 -4.88 -11.55 10.75
N ALA A 80 -4.22 -11.85 9.64
CA ALA A 80 -4.90 -12.33 8.43
C ALA A 80 -5.59 -13.69 8.65
N LEU A 81 -4.95 -14.59 9.39
CA LEU A 81 -5.53 -15.89 9.73
C LEU A 81 -6.68 -15.75 10.74
N ARG A 82 -6.55 -14.90 11.75
CA ARG A 82 -7.61 -14.61 12.74
C ARG A 82 -8.84 -14.02 12.05
N GLY A 83 -8.66 -13.07 11.13
CA GLY A 83 -9.74 -12.50 10.31
C GLY A 83 -10.46 -13.52 9.41
N LEU A 84 -9.85 -14.68 9.15
CA LEU A 84 -10.44 -15.79 8.39
C LEU A 84 -10.98 -16.92 9.28
N GLY A 85 -11.00 -16.73 10.61
CA GLY A 85 -11.49 -17.71 11.59
C GLY A 85 -10.47 -18.80 11.97
N LEU A 86 -9.18 -18.59 11.69
CA LEU A 86 -8.09 -19.52 11.99
C LEU A 86 -7.19 -19.01 13.13
N ASP A 87 -7.76 -18.98 14.32
CA ASP A 87 -7.05 -18.61 15.54
C ASP A 87 -6.05 -19.69 15.99
N GLY A 88 -5.03 -19.29 16.75
CA GLY A 88 -4.06 -20.23 17.36
C GLY A 88 -2.73 -20.40 16.61
N HIS A 89 -2.55 -19.76 15.46
CA HIS A 89 -1.29 -19.83 14.70
C HIS A 89 -0.15 -18.96 15.29
N LEU A 90 -0.45 -18.10 16.28
CA LEU A 90 0.53 -17.21 16.91
C LEU A 90 1.62 -17.97 17.67
N ALA A 91 1.26 -19.03 18.40
CA ALA A 91 2.22 -19.87 19.12
C ALA A 91 3.21 -20.55 18.15
N ARG A 92 2.72 -20.96 16.98
CA ARG A 92 3.59 -21.55 15.95
C ARG A 92 4.52 -20.51 15.32
N LEU A 93 4.03 -19.29 15.09
CA LEU A 93 4.85 -18.18 14.61
C LEU A 93 5.93 -17.79 15.63
N HIS A 94 5.60 -17.80 16.93
CA HIS A 94 6.57 -17.66 18.02
C HIS A 94 7.67 -18.72 17.95
N GLU A 95 7.31 -20.00 17.77
CA GLU A 95 8.29 -21.09 17.64
C GLU A 95 9.21 -20.93 16.41
N LEU A 96 8.64 -20.48 15.28
CA LEU A 96 9.38 -20.31 14.02
C LEU A 96 10.33 -19.12 14.05
N THR A 97 9.92 -18.03 14.67
CA THR A 97 10.65 -16.75 14.66
C THR A 97 11.52 -16.52 15.90
N ARG A 98 11.24 -17.25 16.99
CA ARG A 98 11.89 -17.08 18.30
C ARG A 98 11.75 -15.67 18.89
N ILE A 99 10.70 -14.95 18.49
CA ILE A 99 10.35 -13.63 19.04
C ILE A 99 9.55 -13.83 20.33
N ASP A 100 9.75 -13.02 21.35
CA ASP A 100 8.96 -13.09 22.59
C ASP A 100 7.45 -13.05 22.32
N LEU A 101 6.71 -13.92 23.02
CA LEU A 101 5.28 -14.07 22.79
C LEU A 101 4.52 -12.78 23.15
N ASP A 102 4.93 -12.09 24.21
CA ASP A 102 4.33 -10.82 24.63
C ASP A 102 4.51 -9.75 23.53
N CYS A 103 5.69 -9.66 22.94
CA CYS A 103 5.97 -8.74 21.84
C CYS A 103 5.10 -9.05 20.61
N LEU A 104 4.94 -10.33 20.26
CA LEU A 104 4.06 -10.76 19.18
C LEU A 104 2.59 -10.44 19.45
N GLN A 105 2.13 -10.63 20.69
CA GLN A 105 0.76 -10.31 21.10
C GLN A 105 0.49 -8.81 21.01
N THR A 106 1.36 -7.97 21.58
CA THR A 106 1.21 -6.52 21.51
C THR A 106 1.23 -6.02 20.07
N CYS A 107 2.16 -6.50 19.24
CA CYS A 107 2.21 -6.11 17.84
C CYS A 107 0.96 -6.58 17.07
N LEU A 108 0.45 -7.77 17.37
CA LEU A 108 -0.77 -8.29 16.76
C LEU A 108 -1.99 -7.43 17.12
N GLU A 109 -2.17 -7.09 18.39
CA GLU A 109 -3.26 -6.24 18.86
C GLU A 109 -3.23 -4.87 18.18
N GLN A 110 -2.04 -4.26 18.04
CA GLN A 110 -1.88 -2.99 17.33
C GLN A 110 -2.24 -3.11 15.84
N ILE A 111 -1.88 -4.22 15.17
CA ILE A 111 -2.28 -4.44 13.77
C ILE A 111 -3.80 -4.57 13.66
N GLU A 112 -4.44 -5.31 14.57
CA GLU A 112 -5.89 -5.50 14.59
C GLU A 112 -6.62 -4.17 14.83
N GLU A 113 -6.15 -3.36 15.77
CA GLU A 113 -6.67 -2.00 16.01
C GLU A 113 -6.53 -1.11 14.77
N MET A 114 -5.33 -1.07 14.17
CA MET A 114 -5.08 -0.31 12.94
C MET A 114 -6.02 -0.72 11.80
N VAL A 115 -6.29 -2.01 11.64
CA VAL A 115 -7.22 -2.52 10.63
C VAL A 115 -8.65 -2.09 10.95
N GLN A 116 -9.06 -2.14 12.20
CA GLN A 116 -10.39 -1.70 12.64
C GLN A 116 -10.61 -0.20 12.35
N THR A 117 -9.65 0.66 12.70
CA THR A 117 -9.70 2.09 12.39
C THR A 117 -9.83 2.35 10.89
N MET A 118 -9.06 1.62 10.06
CA MET A 118 -9.15 1.73 8.60
C MET A 118 -10.54 1.36 8.04
N ILE A 119 -11.20 0.35 8.62
CA ILE A 119 -12.55 -0.05 8.23
C ILE A 119 -13.57 1.03 8.60
N GLU A 120 -13.43 1.60 9.80
CA GLU A 120 -14.31 2.68 10.30
C GLU A 120 -14.18 3.96 9.47
N GLU A 121 -12.96 4.40 9.18
CA GLU A 121 -12.69 5.53 8.30
C GLU A 121 -13.32 5.34 6.91
N ARG A 122 -13.27 4.11 6.37
CA ARG A 122 -13.89 3.82 5.07
C ARG A 122 -15.42 3.82 5.13
N SER A 123 -16.00 3.46 6.26
CA SER A 123 -17.46 3.42 6.46
C SER A 123 -18.10 4.80 6.66
N THR A 124 -17.31 5.79 7.12
CA THR A 124 -17.78 7.15 7.41
C THR A 124 -17.72 8.10 6.20
N VAL A 125 -17.09 7.70 5.09
CA VAL A 125 -17.16 8.43 3.82
C VAL A 125 -18.51 8.13 3.15
N PRO A 126 -19.41 9.11 2.97
CA PRO A 126 -20.65 8.87 2.25
C PRO A 126 -20.32 8.45 0.82
N ASN A 127 -20.85 7.30 0.41
CA ASN A 127 -20.76 6.74 -0.94
C ASN A 127 -21.49 7.66 -1.94
N GLY A 128 -20.89 8.80 -2.29
CA GLY A 128 -21.56 9.84 -3.08
C GLY A 128 -20.72 11.02 -3.59
N GLN A 129 -19.39 11.03 -3.46
CA GLN A 129 -18.55 12.04 -4.13
C GLN A 129 -17.49 11.36 -5.01
N PRO A 130 -17.49 11.62 -6.35
CA PRO A 130 -16.35 11.30 -7.18
C PRO A 130 -15.12 11.98 -6.56
N ARG A 131 -14.02 11.24 -6.39
CA ARG A 131 -12.71 11.83 -6.12
C ARG A 131 -12.46 12.87 -7.20
N GLU A 132 -12.58 14.15 -6.83
CA GLU A 132 -12.19 15.25 -7.68
C GLU A 132 -10.72 15.04 -8.03
N ALA A 133 -10.50 14.72 -9.31
CA ALA A 133 -9.19 14.77 -9.91
C ALA A 133 -8.63 16.18 -9.63
N ALA A 134 -7.39 16.21 -9.15
CA ALA A 134 -6.60 17.42 -9.02
C ALA A 134 -6.84 18.33 -10.24
N GLY A 135 -7.18 19.60 -9.95
CA GLY A 135 -7.62 20.57 -10.93
C GLY A 135 -6.70 20.67 -12.15
N TRP A 136 -7.26 20.34 -13.31
CA TRP A 136 -6.95 20.94 -14.59
C TRP A 136 -8.28 21.38 -15.20
N THR A 137 -8.53 22.67 -15.25
CA THR A 137 -9.67 23.26 -15.94
C THR A 137 -9.34 23.39 -17.44
N PRO A 138 -10.11 22.76 -18.36
CA PRO A 138 -10.14 23.17 -19.75
C PRO A 138 -10.99 24.44 -19.89
N PRO A 139 -10.67 25.35 -20.83
CA PRO A 139 -11.50 26.54 -21.06
C PRO A 139 -12.86 26.18 -21.69
N PRO A 140 -13.92 26.97 -21.43
CA PRO A 140 -15.29 26.64 -21.80
C PRO A 140 -15.55 26.87 -23.29
N THR A 141 -16.07 25.84 -23.97
CA THR A 141 -16.60 25.91 -25.34
C THR A 141 -18.04 26.43 -25.33
N GLN A 142 -18.32 27.51 -26.06
CA GLN A 142 -19.68 27.99 -26.34
C GLN A 142 -20.40 27.05 -27.32
N ASP A 143 -21.59 26.60 -26.94
CA ASP A 143 -22.56 25.93 -27.82
C ASP A 143 -23.33 26.95 -28.67
N LYS A 144 -23.34 26.75 -30.00
CA LYS A 144 -24.58 26.51 -30.77
C LYS A 144 -24.32 26.35 -32.28
N ALA A 145 -24.62 25.14 -32.75
CA ALA A 145 -25.40 24.81 -33.94
C ALA A 145 -25.05 25.44 -35.32
N HIS A 146 -24.52 24.54 -36.18
CA HIS A 146 -24.79 24.40 -37.62
C HIS A 146 -24.53 25.60 -38.55
N SER A 147 -23.47 25.54 -39.37
CA SER A 147 -23.59 25.55 -40.84
C SER A 147 -22.23 25.43 -41.54
N ASN A 148 -22.16 24.51 -42.51
CA ASN A 148 -21.28 24.46 -43.70
C ASN A 148 -19.77 24.30 -43.43
N ALA A 149 -19.22 23.10 -43.56
CA ALA A 149 -18.88 22.42 -44.82
C ALA A 149 -17.80 23.15 -45.65
N ALA A 150 -16.81 22.35 -46.05
CA ALA A 150 -15.81 22.55 -47.11
C ALA A 150 -14.44 23.10 -46.69
N THR A 151 -13.47 22.19 -46.57
CA THR A 151 -12.15 22.41 -47.21
C THR A 151 -12.41 22.67 -48.72
N PRO A 152 -11.69 23.56 -49.44
CA PRO A 152 -10.22 23.54 -49.56
C PRO A 152 -9.52 24.90 -49.85
N THR A 153 -8.19 24.82 -49.98
CA THR A 153 -7.16 25.75 -50.54
C THR A 153 -7.56 26.85 -51.55
N ASP A 154 -6.94 28.05 -51.44
CA ASP A 154 -6.19 28.86 -52.46
C ASP A 154 -6.11 30.37 -52.05
N VAL A 155 -5.01 30.91 -51.50
CA VAL A 155 -3.93 31.79 -52.07
C VAL A 155 -4.20 33.32 -52.16
N ARG A 156 -3.24 34.10 -51.57
CA ARG A 156 -2.88 35.55 -51.74
C ARG A 156 -3.88 36.60 -51.21
N ASP A 157 -3.49 37.78 -50.71
CA ASP A 157 -2.28 38.58 -50.81
C ASP A 157 -2.12 39.51 -49.59
N VAL A 158 -0.93 40.09 -49.49
CA VAL A 158 -0.42 41.09 -48.54
C VAL A 158 -1.25 42.37 -48.50
N HIS A 159 -1.33 43.05 -47.36
CA HIS A 159 -1.61 44.50 -47.33
C HIS A 159 -0.62 45.22 -46.40
N PHE A 160 -0.19 46.38 -46.90
CA PHE A 160 0.91 47.29 -46.52
C PHE A 160 0.97 47.72 -45.05
#